data_AF-A0A4W5KBH5-F1
#
_entry.id   AF-A0A4W5KBH5-F1
#
_cell.length_a   1.000
_cell.length_b   1.000
_cell.length_c   1.000
_cell.angle_alpha   90.00
_cell.angle_beta   90.00
_cell.angle_gamma   90.00
#
_symmetry.space_group_name_H-M   'P 1'
#
loop_
_entity.id
_entity.type
_entity.pdbx_description
1 polymer ?
#
loop_
_entity_poly.entity_id
_entity_poly.type
_entity_poly.pdbx_seq_one_letter_code
_entity_poly.pdbx_strand_id
1 'polypeptide(L)'
;MDSHFNFGKSKSDQEIAFIVNTIKDYDIITIQEVVAGNGGAQAVTRLADELNRKGTKWDYRISDPTSSSAYKTERYAFLWKTSAVKLKGKPWLEQKYQLEIDREPYFATFEIKGKTITIASFHAITKSKQPETEIKYFKLLPQEYPNLNLIFVGDFNCPQSHSVFNPLKKMGYAPILENQKTSLKLKHKGENYLASEFDNMFYKINIPVLVVNNSKAFIPNSEFPFSLSRGLHVATTKFLGYKAAIPPPIPLFPGKPTL
;
A
#
# COMPACT_ATOMS: atom_id res chain seq x y z
N MET A 1 16.29 -12.49 11.40
CA MET A 1 17.01 -11.26 11.01
C MET A 1 15.99 -10.15 11.04
N ASP A 2 16.13 -9.17 11.93
CA ASP A 2 15.31 -7.96 11.88
C ASP A 2 15.87 -7.05 10.79
N SER A 3 15.35 -7.15 9.58
CA SER A 3 15.51 -6.09 8.59
C SER A 3 14.82 -4.84 9.12
N HIS A 4 15.57 -3.73 9.24
CA HIS A 4 15.07 -2.41 9.68
C HIS A 4 13.97 -1.79 8.78
N PHE A 5 13.44 -2.56 7.84
CA PHE A 5 12.50 -2.12 6.81
C PHE A 5 11.06 -2.39 7.28
N ASN A 6 10.77 -3.65 7.58
CA ASN A 6 9.44 -4.19 7.91
C ASN A 6 8.66 -3.40 8.98
N PHE A 7 7.34 -3.38 8.87
CA PHE A 7 6.45 -2.73 9.82
C PHE A 7 6.19 -3.61 11.04
N GLY A 8 6.85 -3.31 12.16
CA GLY A 8 6.77 -4.10 13.39
C GLY A 8 7.40 -3.43 14.61
N LYS A 9 7.95 -4.23 15.53
CA LYS A 9 8.46 -3.78 16.85
C LYS A 9 9.48 -2.65 16.77
N SER A 10 10.24 -2.55 15.68
CA SER A 10 11.24 -1.52 15.42
C SER A 10 10.68 -0.11 15.31
N LYS A 11 9.39 0.07 14.99
CA LYS A 11 8.79 1.40 14.79
C LYS A 11 8.49 2.08 16.12
N SER A 12 9.24 3.15 16.40
CA SER A 12 9.06 4.06 17.54
C SER A 12 7.74 4.84 17.46
N ASP A 13 7.32 5.47 18.56
CA ASP A 13 6.12 6.32 18.56
C ASP A 13 6.27 7.55 17.65
N GLN A 14 7.50 8.00 17.42
CA GLN A 14 7.83 9.11 16.50
C GLN A 14 7.64 8.70 15.03
N GLU A 15 8.08 7.49 14.64
CA GLU A 15 7.72 6.87 13.35
C GLU A 15 6.21 6.76 13.20
N ILE A 16 5.52 6.19 14.18
CA ILE A 16 4.06 5.99 14.12
C ILE A 16 3.34 7.34 13.97
N ALA A 17 3.68 8.35 14.77
CA ALA A 17 3.07 9.68 14.68
C ALA A 17 3.34 10.37 13.33
N PHE A 18 4.53 10.18 12.73
CA PHE A 18 4.81 10.65 11.38
C PHE A 18 3.91 9.98 10.32
N ILE A 19 3.81 8.66 10.38
CA ILE A 19 2.98 7.87 9.47
C ILE A 19 1.52 8.33 9.59
N VAL A 20 0.99 8.44 10.81
CA VAL A 20 -0.35 8.96 11.09
C VAL A 20 -0.59 10.33 10.44
N ASN A 21 0.33 11.28 10.60
CA ASN A 21 0.20 12.61 9.99
C ASN A 21 0.21 12.57 8.46
N THR A 22 0.92 11.62 7.86
CA THR A 22 0.96 11.39 6.41
C THR A 22 -0.35 10.77 5.89
N ILE A 23 -0.99 9.87 6.66
CA ILE A 23 -2.08 9.02 6.17
C ILE A 23 -3.49 9.38 6.68
N LYS A 24 -3.61 10.19 7.74
CA LYS A 24 -4.89 10.57 8.37
C LYS A 24 -5.93 11.16 7.41
N ASP A 25 -5.47 11.76 6.31
CA ASP A 25 -6.35 12.46 5.36
C ASP A 25 -7.14 11.51 4.47
N TYR A 26 -6.68 10.27 4.29
CA TYR A 26 -7.34 9.25 3.48
C TYR A 26 -8.36 8.45 4.29
N ASP A 27 -9.16 7.64 3.61
CA ASP A 27 -10.32 6.91 4.13
C ASP A 27 -10.14 5.39 4.09
N ILE A 28 -9.27 4.87 3.20
CA ILE A 28 -8.76 3.50 3.24
C ILE A 28 -7.25 3.54 3.03
N ILE A 29 -6.53 2.74 3.81
CA ILE A 29 -5.09 2.54 3.81
C ILE A 29 -4.85 1.04 3.61
N THR A 30 -3.84 0.67 2.82
CA THR A 30 -3.20 -0.64 2.92
C THR A 30 -1.73 -0.52 3.30
N ILE A 31 -1.26 -1.47 4.11
CA ILE A 31 0.12 -1.59 4.60
C ILE A 31 0.64 -2.96 4.16
N GLN A 32 1.83 -2.96 3.56
CA GLN A 32 2.61 -4.15 3.21
C GLN A 32 3.78 -4.31 4.19
N GLU A 33 4.54 -5.42 4.10
CA GLU A 33 5.69 -5.72 4.97
C GLU A 33 5.38 -5.72 6.48
N VAL A 34 4.14 -6.00 6.91
CA VAL A 34 3.86 -6.13 8.34
C VAL A 34 4.54 -7.41 8.85
N VAL A 35 5.32 -7.31 9.93
CA VAL A 35 6.09 -8.45 10.45
C VAL A 35 5.14 -9.60 10.81
N ALA A 36 5.33 -10.76 10.17
CA ALA A 36 4.46 -11.93 10.38
C ALA A 36 4.53 -12.49 11.81
N GLY A 37 5.73 -12.42 12.41
CA GLY A 37 6.04 -12.81 13.78
C GLY A 37 5.74 -11.72 14.81
N ASN A 38 6.51 -11.70 15.90
CA ASN A 38 6.23 -10.83 17.05
C ASN A 38 6.43 -9.33 16.72
N GLY A 39 5.43 -8.50 17.05
CA GLY A 39 5.50 -7.04 16.95
C GLY A 39 4.78 -6.42 15.75
N GLY A 40 4.52 -7.17 14.68
CA GLY A 40 3.84 -6.64 13.49
C GLY A 40 2.39 -6.23 13.77
N ALA A 41 1.61 -7.16 14.33
CA ALA A 41 0.22 -6.89 14.69
C ALA A 41 0.10 -5.75 15.73
N GLN A 42 0.98 -5.72 16.73
CA GLN A 42 1.01 -4.66 17.74
C GLN A 42 1.37 -3.29 17.14
N ALA A 43 2.23 -3.23 16.12
CA ALA A 43 2.53 -1.98 15.40
C ALA A 43 1.31 -1.46 14.62
N VAL A 44 0.51 -2.34 14.01
CA VAL A 44 -0.74 -1.97 13.34
C VAL A 44 -1.78 -1.46 14.35
N THR A 45 -1.92 -2.12 15.51
CA THR A 45 -2.78 -1.63 16.60
C THR A 45 -2.35 -0.24 17.07
N ARG A 46 -1.06 -0.03 17.35
CA ARG A 46 -0.51 1.29 17.74
C ARG A 46 -0.79 2.37 16.70
N LEU A 47 -0.68 2.05 15.41
CA LEU A 47 -0.99 2.97 14.32
C LEU A 47 -2.48 3.32 14.27
N ALA A 48 -3.36 2.33 14.43
CA ALA A 48 -4.81 2.53 14.46
C ALA A 48 -5.24 3.36 15.69
N ASP A 49 -4.62 3.15 16.86
CA ASP A 49 -4.87 3.94 18.06
C ASP A 49 -4.44 5.40 17.88
N GLU A 50 -3.26 5.66 17.32
CA GLU A 50 -2.79 7.02 17.02
C GLU A 50 -3.65 7.72 15.95
N LEU A 51 -4.14 6.99 14.94
CA LEU A 51 -5.11 7.50 13.98
C LEU A 51 -6.44 7.89 14.65
N ASN A 52 -6.96 7.04 15.54
CA ASN A 52 -8.16 7.33 16.32
C ASN A 52 -8.00 8.57 17.22
N ARG A 53 -6.79 8.80 17.78
CA ARG A 53 -6.45 10.01 18.54
C ARG A 53 -6.44 11.30 17.70
N LYS A 54 -6.49 11.24 16.36
CA LYS A 54 -6.60 12.43 15.49
C LYS A 54 -8.03 12.87 15.16
N GLY A 55 -9.02 12.42 15.94
CA GLY A 55 -10.40 12.95 15.85
C GLY A 55 -11.25 12.35 14.71
N THR A 56 -10.90 11.16 14.21
CA THR A 56 -11.76 10.38 13.32
C THR A 56 -11.69 8.92 13.74
N LYS A 57 -12.81 8.19 13.68
CA LYS A 57 -12.83 6.77 14.04
C LYS A 57 -12.31 5.88 12.90
N TRP A 58 -11.30 5.07 13.22
CA TRP A 58 -10.66 4.10 12.34
C TRP A 58 -10.86 2.68 12.87
N ASP A 59 -11.11 1.74 11.97
CA ASP A 59 -11.07 0.29 12.22
C ASP A 59 -10.00 -0.34 11.29
N TYR A 60 -9.52 -1.53 11.61
CA TYR A 60 -8.42 -2.19 10.90
C TYR A 60 -8.55 -3.71 10.86
N ARG A 61 -8.00 -4.35 9.81
CA ARG A 61 -7.83 -5.80 9.75
C ARG A 61 -6.41 -6.12 9.29
N ILE A 62 -5.85 -7.17 9.86
CA ILE A 62 -4.53 -7.71 9.55
C ILE A 62 -4.75 -9.09 8.93
N SER A 63 -3.98 -9.43 7.91
CA SER A 63 -4.03 -10.77 7.32
C SER A 63 -3.41 -11.81 8.27
N ASP A 64 -3.69 -13.08 7.98
CA ASP A 64 -2.78 -14.17 8.39
C ASP A 64 -1.40 -14.00 7.69
N PRO A 65 -0.33 -14.68 8.12
CA PRO A 65 0.92 -14.65 7.36
C PRO A 65 0.69 -15.21 5.96
N THR A 66 1.37 -14.65 4.95
CA THR A 66 1.38 -15.22 3.59
C THR A 66 2.02 -16.61 3.58
N SER A 67 1.61 -17.46 2.63
CA SER A 67 1.98 -18.88 2.55
C SER A 67 3.47 -19.16 2.20
N SER A 68 4.30 -18.13 1.99
CA SER A 68 5.74 -18.32 1.75
C SER A 68 6.53 -18.82 2.97
N SER A 69 7.78 -19.23 2.71
CA SER A 69 8.71 -19.66 3.76
C SER A 69 8.91 -18.62 4.86
N ALA A 70 9.26 -19.08 6.06
CA ALA A 70 9.35 -18.27 7.29
C ALA A 70 10.28 -17.03 7.21
N TYR A 71 11.17 -16.97 6.20
CA TYR A 71 12.08 -15.83 5.97
C TYR A 71 11.56 -14.83 4.92
N LYS A 72 10.45 -15.13 4.25
CA LYS A 72 9.79 -14.31 3.22
C LYS A 72 8.37 -13.88 3.60
N THR A 73 7.72 -14.62 4.50
CA THR A 73 6.34 -14.38 4.90
C THR A 73 6.18 -13.01 5.60
N GLU A 74 5.13 -12.31 5.23
CA GLU A 74 4.70 -11.05 5.83
C GLU A 74 3.20 -11.11 6.11
N ARG A 75 2.68 -10.09 6.76
CA ARG A 75 1.26 -9.80 6.82
C ARG A 75 0.99 -8.52 6.04
N TYR A 76 -0.24 -8.38 5.60
CA TYR A 76 -0.81 -7.14 5.13
C TYR A 76 -1.74 -6.57 6.19
N ALA A 77 -2.02 -5.27 6.12
CA ALA A 77 -3.11 -4.67 6.86
C ALA A 77 -3.96 -3.73 5.99
N PHE A 78 -5.24 -3.62 6.36
CA PHE A 78 -6.12 -2.55 5.93
C PHE A 78 -6.54 -1.72 7.14
N LEU A 79 -6.57 -0.40 6.99
CA LEU A 79 -7.16 0.54 7.96
C LEU A 79 -8.15 1.43 7.21
N TRP A 80 -9.31 1.73 7.79
CA TRP A 80 -10.30 2.60 7.13
C TRP A 80 -11.10 3.47 8.10
N LYS A 81 -11.54 4.63 7.62
CA LYS A 81 -12.44 5.54 8.35
C LYS A 81 -13.85 4.98 8.38
N THR A 82 -14.33 4.62 9.57
CA THR A 82 -15.64 3.97 9.75
C THR A 82 -16.83 4.91 9.48
N SER A 83 -16.59 6.22 9.39
CA SER A 83 -17.61 7.24 9.08
C SER A 83 -17.97 7.31 7.58
N ALA A 84 -17.08 6.88 6.70
CA ALA A 84 -17.25 6.96 5.24
C ALA A 84 -17.21 5.60 4.54
N VAL A 85 -16.56 4.60 5.16
CA VAL A 85 -16.27 3.30 4.57
C VAL A 85 -16.71 2.17 5.49
N LYS A 86 -17.38 1.16 4.93
CA LYS A 86 -17.80 -0.05 5.63
C LYS A 86 -17.13 -1.29 5.02
N LEU A 87 -16.43 -2.07 5.85
CA LEU A 87 -15.91 -3.37 5.43
C LEU A 87 -17.08 -4.37 5.17
N LYS A 88 -16.97 -5.16 4.12
CA LYS A 88 -17.97 -6.16 3.69
C LYS A 88 -17.35 -7.55 3.69
N GLY A 89 -17.93 -8.46 4.48
CA GLY A 89 -17.40 -9.81 4.66
C GLY A 89 -16.08 -9.84 5.45
N LYS A 90 -15.38 -10.97 5.40
CA LYS A 90 -14.04 -11.14 5.97
C LYS A 90 -13.00 -10.92 4.86
N PRO A 91 -11.99 -10.06 5.04
CA PRO A 91 -10.80 -10.04 4.19
C PRO A 91 -10.10 -11.39 4.12
N TRP A 92 -9.47 -11.71 3.00
CA TRP A 92 -8.82 -13.01 2.77
C TRP A 92 -7.53 -12.86 1.96
N LEU A 93 -6.62 -13.80 2.13
CA LEU A 93 -5.46 -14.00 1.25
C LEU A 93 -5.90 -14.86 0.05
N GLU A 94 -5.56 -14.47 -1.17
CA GLU A 94 -5.91 -15.21 -2.39
C GLU A 94 -5.16 -16.55 -2.46
N GLN A 95 -5.84 -17.69 -2.41
CA GLN A 95 -5.17 -19.00 -2.29
C GLN A 95 -5.01 -19.76 -3.62
N LYS A 96 -5.61 -19.29 -4.73
CA LYS A 96 -5.59 -20.02 -6.01
C LYS A 96 -4.19 -20.03 -6.64
N TYR A 97 -3.44 -18.94 -6.51
CA TYR A 97 -2.09 -18.80 -7.09
C TYR A 97 -0.95 -18.83 -6.06
N GLN A 98 -1.17 -19.45 -4.89
CA GLN A 98 -0.20 -19.48 -3.78
C GLN A 98 1.08 -20.28 -4.09
N LEU A 99 1.10 -21.11 -5.14
CA LEU A 99 2.30 -21.83 -5.58
C LEU A 99 3.14 -21.01 -6.57
N GLU A 100 2.53 -19.99 -7.16
CA GLU A 100 3.10 -19.17 -8.22
C GLU A 100 3.39 -17.72 -7.80
N ILE A 101 2.96 -17.33 -6.60
CA ILE A 101 3.14 -16.01 -5.99
C ILE A 101 3.64 -16.21 -4.54
N ASP A 102 4.84 -15.73 -4.21
CA ASP A 102 5.46 -15.88 -2.87
C ASP A 102 4.59 -15.23 -1.76
N ARG A 103 3.98 -14.08 -2.06
CA ARG A 103 3.15 -13.32 -1.11
C ARG A 103 1.81 -13.06 -1.75
N GLU A 104 0.89 -13.99 -1.58
CA GLU A 104 -0.41 -13.92 -2.22
C GLU A 104 -1.16 -12.62 -1.86
N PRO A 105 -1.92 -12.00 -2.78
CA PRO A 105 -2.52 -10.71 -2.50
C PRO A 105 -3.59 -10.78 -1.40
N TYR A 106 -3.65 -9.76 -0.55
CA TYR A 106 -4.68 -9.62 0.49
C TYR A 106 -5.87 -8.81 -0.02
N PHE A 107 -7.03 -9.45 -0.08
CA PHE A 107 -8.28 -8.90 -0.59
C PHE A 107 -9.16 -8.38 0.55
N ALA A 108 -9.71 -7.18 0.39
CA ALA A 108 -10.80 -6.68 1.22
C ALA A 108 -11.85 -5.92 0.39
N THR A 109 -13.12 -6.24 0.61
CA THR A 109 -14.25 -5.58 -0.04
C THR A 109 -14.80 -4.47 0.86
N PHE A 110 -14.92 -3.26 0.33
CA PHE A 110 -15.41 -2.08 1.02
C PHE A 110 -16.64 -1.51 0.32
N GLU A 111 -17.62 -1.09 1.11
CA GLU A 111 -18.81 -0.36 0.67
C GLU A 111 -18.64 1.14 0.99
N ILE A 112 -18.82 1.96 -0.03
CA ILE A 112 -18.66 3.42 0.00
C ILE A 112 -19.88 4.02 -0.71
N LYS A 113 -20.72 4.75 0.03
CA LYS A 113 -21.99 5.34 -0.47
C LYS A 113 -22.84 4.37 -1.32
N GLY A 114 -23.01 3.13 -0.83
CA GLY A 114 -23.81 2.09 -1.48
C GLY A 114 -23.14 1.38 -2.68
N LYS A 115 -21.91 1.75 -3.06
CA LYS A 115 -21.12 1.06 -4.09
C LYS A 115 -20.02 0.22 -3.45
N THR A 116 -19.71 -0.94 -4.02
CA THR A 116 -18.62 -1.82 -3.55
C THR A 116 -17.37 -1.69 -4.41
N ILE A 117 -16.21 -1.74 -3.76
CA ILE A 117 -14.88 -1.96 -4.37
C ILE A 117 -14.18 -3.09 -3.62
N THR A 118 -13.32 -3.84 -4.30
CA THR A 118 -12.47 -4.86 -3.67
C THR A 118 -11.02 -4.52 -3.94
N ILE A 119 -10.27 -4.19 -2.88
CA ILE A 119 -8.84 -3.88 -2.98
C ILE A 119 -8.07 -5.18 -2.82
N ALA A 120 -7.23 -5.50 -3.81
CA ALA A 120 -6.24 -6.57 -3.76
C ALA A 120 -4.87 -5.93 -3.52
N SER A 121 -4.40 -5.97 -2.27
CA SER A 121 -3.09 -5.46 -1.86
C SER A 121 -2.01 -6.50 -2.15
N PHE A 122 -0.93 -6.12 -2.81
CA PHE A 122 0.12 -7.03 -3.26
C PHE A 122 1.51 -6.43 -3.12
N HIS A 123 2.44 -7.22 -2.59
CA HIS A 123 3.87 -6.89 -2.56
C HIS A 123 4.63 -7.93 -3.40
N ALA A 124 4.97 -7.57 -4.64
CA ALA A 124 5.70 -8.45 -5.56
C ALA A 124 7.15 -8.68 -5.11
N ILE A 125 7.76 -9.80 -5.51
CA ILE A 125 9.19 -10.07 -5.27
C ILE A 125 10.09 -8.95 -5.83
N THR A 126 11.21 -8.70 -5.16
CA THR A 126 12.15 -7.64 -5.53
C THR A 126 12.57 -7.69 -7.00
N LYS A 127 12.82 -6.53 -7.62
CA LYS A 127 13.18 -6.42 -9.05
C LYS A 127 14.27 -7.40 -9.53
N SER A 128 15.25 -7.73 -8.69
CA SER A 128 16.34 -8.68 -9.02
C SER A 128 15.88 -10.14 -9.14
N LYS A 129 14.64 -10.44 -8.76
CA LYS A 129 13.98 -11.76 -8.83
C LYS A 129 12.89 -11.83 -9.90
N GLN A 130 12.78 -10.84 -10.79
CA GLN A 130 11.81 -10.80 -11.91
C GLN A 130 10.34 -10.85 -11.43
N PRO A 131 9.82 -9.79 -10.77
CA PRO A 131 8.42 -9.71 -10.31
C PRO A 131 7.36 -10.00 -11.38
N GLU A 132 7.68 -9.78 -12.65
CA GLU A 132 6.85 -10.15 -13.79
C GLU A 132 6.48 -11.65 -13.83
N THR A 133 7.27 -12.51 -13.16
CA THR A 133 6.99 -13.94 -13.03
C THR A 133 5.75 -14.23 -12.17
N GLU A 134 5.44 -13.37 -11.20
CA GLU A 134 4.24 -13.39 -10.34
C GLU A 134 3.11 -12.52 -10.94
N ILE A 135 3.44 -11.30 -11.37
CA ILE A 135 2.44 -10.32 -11.88
C ILE A 135 1.67 -10.87 -13.09
N LYS A 136 2.26 -11.77 -13.89
CA LYS A 136 1.59 -12.39 -15.05
C LYS A 136 0.27 -13.10 -14.72
N TYR A 137 0.03 -13.49 -13.46
CA TYR A 137 -1.23 -14.11 -13.01
C TYR A 137 -2.35 -13.09 -12.75
N PHE A 138 -2.04 -11.79 -12.61
CA PHE A 138 -3.05 -10.75 -12.34
C PHE A 138 -4.13 -10.64 -13.41
N LYS A 139 -3.80 -11.01 -14.66
CA LYS A 139 -4.77 -11.07 -15.76
C LYS A 139 -5.90 -12.11 -15.55
N LEU A 140 -5.72 -13.07 -14.65
CA LEU A 140 -6.68 -14.14 -14.39
C LEU A 140 -7.66 -13.75 -13.26
N LEU A 141 -7.20 -12.99 -12.27
CA LEU A 141 -8.00 -12.58 -11.11
C LEU A 141 -9.35 -11.91 -11.44
N PRO A 142 -9.49 -11.07 -12.50
CA PRO A 142 -10.80 -10.54 -12.90
C PRO A 142 -11.80 -11.60 -13.39
N GLN A 143 -11.33 -12.75 -13.87
CA GLN A 143 -12.18 -13.88 -14.27
C GLN A 143 -12.50 -14.80 -13.09
N GLU A 144 -11.58 -14.95 -12.14
CA GLU A 144 -11.83 -15.69 -10.88
C GLU A 144 -12.85 -14.99 -9.97
N TYR A 145 -12.85 -13.65 -10.00
CA TYR A 145 -13.71 -12.81 -9.17
C TYR A 145 -14.61 -11.89 -10.01
N PRO A 146 -15.47 -12.44 -10.91
CA PRO A 146 -16.19 -11.65 -11.91
C PRO A 146 -17.25 -10.72 -11.30
N ASN A 147 -17.70 -11.02 -10.07
CA ASN A 147 -18.66 -10.23 -9.32
C ASN A 147 -18.02 -9.15 -8.43
N LEU A 148 -16.68 -9.01 -8.45
CA LEU A 148 -15.95 -8.05 -7.63
C LEU A 148 -15.39 -6.89 -8.46
N ASN A 149 -15.55 -5.67 -7.95
CA ASN A 149 -14.96 -4.48 -8.52
C ASN A 149 -13.49 -4.35 -8.07
N LEU A 150 -12.61 -5.15 -8.69
CA LEU A 150 -11.20 -5.25 -8.30
C LEU A 150 -10.44 -3.93 -8.54
N ILE A 151 -9.59 -3.60 -7.56
CA ILE A 151 -8.55 -2.58 -7.65
C ILE A 151 -7.26 -3.23 -7.12
N PHE A 152 -6.25 -3.33 -7.95
CA PHE A 152 -4.94 -3.90 -7.57
C PHE A 152 -4.04 -2.78 -7.05
N VAL A 153 -3.35 -2.99 -5.92
CA VAL A 153 -2.59 -1.94 -5.23
C VAL A 153 -1.31 -2.51 -4.61
N GLY A 154 -0.20 -1.79 -4.69
CA GLY A 154 0.97 -2.03 -3.84
C GLY A 154 2.31 -1.85 -4.55
N ASP A 155 3.39 -2.33 -3.91
CA ASP A 155 4.72 -2.41 -4.51
C ASP A 155 4.79 -3.60 -5.49
N PHE A 156 4.75 -3.29 -6.79
CA PHE A 156 4.90 -4.27 -7.85
C PHE A 156 6.37 -4.57 -8.18
N ASN A 157 7.35 -3.84 -7.62
CA ASN A 157 8.77 -3.89 -7.97
C ASN A 157 9.07 -3.77 -9.49
N CYS A 158 8.07 -3.34 -10.27
CA CYS A 158 7.98 -3.44 -11.71
C CYS A 158 7.22 -2.21 -12.23
N PRO A 159 7.77 -1.42 -13.16
CA PRO A 159 7.11 -0.22 -13.65
C PRO A 159 5.84 -0.57 -14.45
N GLN A 160 4.81 0.27 -14.35
CA GLN A 160 3.54 0.05 -15.07
C GLN A 160 3.70 -0.08 -16.59
N SER A 161 4.76 0.50 -17.15
CA SER A 161 5.13 0.43 -18.56
C SER A 161 5.64 -0.95 -19.00
N HIS A 162 5.94 -1.85 -18.05
CA HIS A 162 6.39 -3.20 -18.35
C HIS A 162 5.29 -4.03 -19.02
N SER A 163 5.67 -4.84 -20.02
CA SER A 163 4.74 -5.58 -20.88
C SER A 163 3.87 -6.60 -20.14
N VAL A 164 4.27 -7.04 -18.95
CA VAL A 164 3.48 -7.92 -18.07
C VAL A 164 2.11 -7.35 -17.71
N PHE A 165 1.97 -6.01 -17.65
CA PHE A 165 0.70 -5.35 -17.38
C PHE A 165 -0.20 -5.21 -18.63
N ASN A 166 0.31 -5.46 -19.84
CA ASN A 166 -0.46 -5.28 -21.07
C ASN A 166 -1.75 -6.14 -21.14
N PRO A 167 -1.79 -7.41 -20.70
CA PRO A 167 -3.03 -8.17 -20.63
C PRO A 167 -4.05 -7.53 -19.70
N LEU A 168 -3.62 -7.10 -18.50
CA LEU A 168 -4.50 -6.44 -17.52
C LEU A 168 -5.03 -5.10 -18.06
N LYS A 169 -4.17 -4.31 -18.70
CA LYS A 169 -4.55 -3.05 -19.38
C LYS A 169 -5.58 -3.28 -20.50
N LYS A 170 -5.39 -4.31 -21.32
CA LYS A 170 -6.37 -4.71 -22.37
C LYS A 170 -7.73 -5.12 -21.81
N MET A 171 -7.83 -5.52 -20.54
CA MET A 171 -9.09 -5.80 -19.84
C MET A 171 -9.76 -4.53 -19.26
N GLY A 172 -9.24 -3.34 -19.60
CA GLY A 172 -9.79 -2.05 -19.19
C GLY A 172 -9.29 -1.55 -17.83
N TYR A 173 -8.14 -2.01 -17.35
CA TYR A 173 -7.50 -1.47 -16.15
C TYR A 173 -6.47 -0.38 -16.51
N ALA A 174 -6.54 0.78 -15.87
CA ALA A 174 -5.54 1.84 -16.00
C ALA A 174 -4.67 1.91 -14.74
N PRO A 175 -3.34 2.13 -14.85
CA PRO A 175 -2.53 2.57 -13.73
C PRO A 175 -2.96 3.97 -13.28
N ILE A 176 -2.75 4.30 -12.00
CA ILE A 176 -3.00 5.67 -11.51
C ILE A 176 -1.78 6.58 -11.65
N LEU A 177 -0.57 6.00 -11.62
CA LEU A 177 0.69 6.71 -11.80
C LEU A 177 1.33 6.27 -13.11
N GLU A 178 1.69 7.22 -13.97
CA GLU A 178 2.44 6.97 -15.21
C GLU A 178 3.70 7.85 -15.26
N ASN A 179 4.86 7.26 -15.51
CA ASN A 179 6.16 7.96 -15.56
C ASN A 179 6.53 8.69 -14.24
N GLN A 180 5.85 8.34 -13.13
CA GLN A 180 6.05 8.92 -11.82
C GLN A 180 6.76 7.93 -10.91
N LYS A 181 7.99 8.26 -10.52
CA LYS A 181 8.77 7.48 -9.56
C LYS A 181 8.12 7.55 -8.18
N THR A 182 8.18 6.43 -7.46
CA THR A 182 7.63 6.27 -6.13
C THR A 182 8.72 5.82 -5.15
N SER A 183 9.50 4.81 -5.50
CA SER A 183 10.46 4.20 -4.56
C SER A 183 11.64 5.11 -4.23
N LEU A 184 12.23 4.95 -3.04
CA LEU A 184 13.30 5.84 -2.57
C LEU A 184 14.70 5.36 -2.94
N LYS A 185 15.64 6.31 -3.07
CA LYS A 185 17.07 6.02 -3.20
C LYS A 185 17.74 5.77 -1.85
N LEU A 186 18.61 4.76 -1.81
CA LEU A 186 19.53 4.53 -0.68
C LEU A 186 20.57 5.65 -0.48
N LYS A 187 20.91 6.37 -1.55
CA LYS A 187 21.77 7.57 -1.56
C LYS A 187 21.23 8.56 -2.61
N HIS A 188 21.03 9.81 -2.23
CA HIS A 188 20.56 10.88 -3.11
C HIS A 188 21.64 11.97 -3.28
N LYS A 189 21.46 12.85 -4.27
CA LYS A 189 22.22 14.09 -4.46
C LYS A 189 21.20 15.21 -4.69
N GLY A 190 21.29 16.29 -3.91
CA GLY A 190 20.24 17.31 -3.87
C GLY A 190 18.85 16.73 -3.55
N GLU A 191 17.81 17.42 -3.98
CA GLU A 191 16.40 17.12 -3.66
C GLU A 191 15.80 15.93 -4.43
N ASN A 192 16.62 15.13 -5.12
CA ASN A 192 16.14 14.02 -5.95
C ASN A 192 16.16 12.69 -5.19
N TYR A 193 15.14 12.46 -4.37
CA TYR A 193 15.00 11.29 -3.48
C TYR A 193 14.44 10.03 -4.17
N LEU A 194 13.80 10.14 -5.34
CA LEU A 194 12.98 9.08 -5.95
C LEU A 194 13.72 8.29 -7.06
N ALA A 195 13.57 6.95 -7.06
CA ALA A 195 14.32 5.98 -7.84
C ALA A 195 13.54 5.38 -9.01
N SER A 196 12.45 4.64 -8.72
CA SER A 196 11.70 3.80 -9.68
C SER A 196 10.18 3.88 -9.49
N GLU A 197 9.42 3.46 -10.50
CA GLU A 197 7.94 3.49 -10.56
C GLU A 197 7.32 2.18 -10.02
N PHE A 198 7.70 1.76 -8.82
CA PHE A 198 7.34 0.41 -8.34
C PHE A 198 5.97 0.33 -7.68
N ASP A 199 5.54 1.39 -7.00
CA ASP A 199 4.27 1.45 -6.29
C ASP A 199 3.18 1.95 -7.25
N ASN A 200 2.09 1.21 -7.42
CA ASN A 200 1.00 1.65 -8.29
C ASN A 200 -0.38 1.17 -7.81
N MET A 201 -1.42 1.64 -8.49
CA MET A 201 -2.79 1.17 -8.35
C MET A 201 -3.38 0.99 -9.74
N PHE A 202 -3.89 -0.20 -10.04
CA PHE A 202 -4.62 -0.48 -11.26
C PHE A 202 -6.12 -0.62 -10.98
N TYR A 203 -6.92 0.24 -11.59
CA TYR A 203 -8.37 0.28 -11.43
C TYR A 203 -9.06 0.13 -12.78
N LYS A 204 -10.24 -0.50 -12.82
CA LYS A 204 -11.00 -0.65 -14.06
C LYS A 204 -11.65 0.68 -14.44
N ILE A 205 -11.41 1.19 -15.64
CA ILE A 205 -11.78 2.56 -16.08
C ILE A 205 -13.29 2.87 -16.01
N ASN A 206 -14.14 1.84 -16.06
CA ASN A 206 -15.59 1.97 -15.96
C ASN A 206 -16.11 1.93 -14.50
N ILE A 207 -15.26 1.61 -13.52
CA ILE A 207 -15.55 1.94 -12.12
C ILE A 207 -15.40 3.46 -12.04
N PRO A 208 -16.39 4.22 -11.53
CA PRO A 208 -16.20 5.63 -11.28
C PRO A 208 -15.10 5.77 -10.23
N VAL A 209 -13.88 6.07 -10.67
CA VAL A 209 -12.76 6.46 -9.84
C VAL A 209 -12.21 7.73 -10.47
N LEU A 210 -12.63 8.88 -9.94
CA LEU A 210 -11.94 10.13 -10.19
C LEU A 210 -10.50 9.99 -9.69
N VAL A 211 -9.57 9.94 -10.62
CA VAL A 211 -8.15 10.09 -10.33
C VAL A 211 -7.90 11.59 -10.18
N VAL A 212 -7.54 12.03 -8.98
CA VAL A 212 -7.12 13.41 -8.77
C VAL A 212 -5.62 13.46 -8.84
N ASN A 213 -5.14 13.85 -10.02
CA ASN A 213 -3.75 13.86 -10.45
C ASN A 213 -2.95 15.01 -9.80
N ASN A 214 -2.97 15.07 -8.46
CA ASN A 214 -2.29 16.09 -7.66
C ASN A 214 -0.97 15.59 -7.05
N SER A 215 -0.51 14.37 -7.39
CA SER A 215 0.74 13.81 -6.88
C SER A 215 1.98 14.37 -7.58
N LYS A 216 2.23 15.67 -7.43
CA LYS A 216 3.61 16.05 -7.11
C LYS A 216 3.89 15.43 -5.74
N ALA A 217 4.88 14.55 -5.65
CA ALA A 217 5.33 14.04 -4.36
C ALA A 217 5.76 15.24 -3.49
N PHE A 218 4.95 15.56 -2.49
CA PHE A 218 5.12 16.79 -1.71
C PHE A 218 6.12 16.55 -0.58
N ILE A 219 7.23 17.29 -0.61
CA ILE A 219 8.28 17.25 0.41
C ILE A 219 8.07 18.46 1.34
N PRO A 220 7.83 18.28 2.65
CA PRO A 220 7.65 19.40 3.57
C PRO A 220 8.99 20.03 3.99
N ASN A 221 9.03 21.37 4.09
CA ASN A 221 10.21 22.15 4.51
C ASN A 221 10.40 22.24 6.04
N SER A 222 9.83 21.32 6.83
CA SER A 222 9.87 21.37 8.31
C SER A 222 9.96 19.96 8.91
N GLU A 223 10.44 19.87 10.14
CA GLU A 223 11.63 19.03 10.30
C GLU A 223 11.75 18.32 11.69
N PHE A 224 12.64 17.31 11.85
CA PHE A 224 12.45 16.09 12.69
C PHE A 224 13.73 15.56 13.47
N PRO A 225 13.82 14.28 13.98
CA PRO A 225 14.99 13.71 14.67
C PRO A 225 15.80 12.62 13.89
N PHE A 226 17.06 12.42 14.31
CA PHE A 226 18.15 11.79 13.54
C PHE A 226 18.18 10.24 13.40
N SER A 227 17.20 9.49 13.90
CA SER A 227 17.36 8.03 14.13
C SER A 227 16.08 7.21 13.91
N LEU A 228 15.64 7.03 12.66
CA LEU A 228 14.44 6.24 12.33
C LEU A 228 14.65 5.29 11.14
N SER A 229 13.89 4.20 11.14
CA SER A 229 14.12 2.99 10.34
C SER A 229 13.35 3.01 9.01
N ARG A 230 13.88 2.32 7.99
CA ARG A 230 13.46 2.42 6.58
C ARG A 230 12.18 1.60 6.30
N GLY A 231 11.72 1.53 5.04
CA GLY A 231 10.97 0.38 4.49
C GLY A 231 9.46 0.22 4.77
N LEU A 232 8.67 1.28 4.76
CA LEU A 232 7.21 1.18 4.90
C LEU A 232 6.47 1.54 3.60
N HIS A 233 5.93 0.54 2.91
CA HIS A 233 5.06 0.75 1.74
C HIS A 233 3.60 0.92 2.16
N VAL A 234 3.00 2.08 1.82
CA VAL A 234 1.62 2.44 2.16
C VAL A 234 0.91 3.01 0.94
N ALA A 235 -0.33 2.58 0.68
CA ALA A 235 -1.16 3.10 -0.40
C ALA A 235 -2.56 3.48 0.11
N THR A 236 -3.18 4.54 -0.45
CA THR A 236 -4.27 5.27 0.22
C THR A 236 -5.36 5.82 -0.71
N THR A 237 -6.56 6.14 -0.18
CA THR A 237 -7.68 6.70 -0.97
C THR A 237 -8.66 7.52 -0.13
N LYS A 238 -9.20 8.65 -0.62
CA LYS A 238 -10.10 9.62 0.07
C LYS A 238 -11.41 9.87 -0.73
N PHE A 239 -12.52 10.20 -0.07
CA PHE A 239 -13.83 10.33 -0.70
C PHE A 239 -14.56 11.67 -0.47
N LEU A 240 -14.61 12.47 -1.53
CA LEU A 240 -15.91 12.88 -2.09
C LEU A 240 -15.75 12.93 -3.62
N GLY A 241 -16.34 11.96 -4.30
CA GLY A 241 -16.17 11.78 -5.74
C GLY A 241 -14.94 10.96 -6.16
N TYR A 242 -14.31 10.23 -5.23
CA TYR A 242 -13.07 9.43 -5.37
C TYR A 242 -11.77 10.27 -5.48
N LYS A 243 -10.72 9.83 -4.76
CA LYS A 243 -9.31 10.24 -4.94
C LYS A 243 -8.43 9.08 -4.46
N ALA A 244 -7.72 8.40 -5.34
CA ALA A 244 -6.65 7.50 -4.91
C ALA A 244 -5.30 8.25 -4.96
N ALA A 245 -4.46 8.02 -3.95
CA ALA A 245 -3.13 8.59 -3.86
C ALA A 245 -2.19 7.56 -3.23
N ILE A 246 -1.03 7.38 -3.83
CA ILE A 246 0.01 6.51 -3.31
C ILE A 246 1.04 7.47 -2.71
N PRO A 247 1.15 7.61 -1.38
CA PRO A 247 2.36 8.18 -0.84
C PRO A 247 3.54 7.32 -1.31
N PRO A 248 4.71 7.90 -1.63
CA PRO A 248 5.91 7.11 -1.88
C PRO A 248 6.17 6.18 -0.68
N PRO A 249 6.97 5.10 -0.83
CA PRO A 249 7.36 4.28 0.30
C PRO A 249 7.94 5.17 1.38
N ILE A 250 7.27 5.18 2.53
CA ILE A 250 7.67 5.91 3.71
C ILE A 250 8.99 5.25 4.15
N PRO A 251 10.13 5.94 4.01
CA PRO A 251 10.50 6.92 5.02
C PRO A 251 10.51 8.37 4.51
N LEU A 252 9.92 9.28 5.29
CA LEU A 252 10.05 10.72 5.11
C LEU A 252 10.36 11.38 6.47
N PHE A 253 11.50 12.07 6.59
CA PHE A 253 12.01 12.77 7.79
C PHE A 253 12.95 13.93 7.39
N PRO A 254 12.92 15.08 8.10
CA PRO A 254 14.03 16.10 8.13
C PRO A 254 14.64 16.44 9.54
N GLY A 255 15.22 17.65 9.83
CA GLY A 255 15.82 18.12 11.13
C GLY A 255 15.63 19.59 11.72
N LYS A 256 14.46 19.96 12.33
CA LYS A 256 13.93 21.27 12.87
C LYS A 256 13.73 22.58 12.00
N PRO A 257 12.57 23.29 12.10
CA PRO A 257 12.46 24.70 11.69
C PRO A 257 12.86 25.67 12.83
N THR A 258 13.53 26.78 12.49
CA THR A 258 13.73 27.94 13.38
C THR A 258 13.27 29.22 12.70
N LEU A 259 12.28 29.87 13.33
CA LEU A 259 11.75 31.24 13.13
C LEU A 259 11.52 31.67 11.67
#